data_AF-A0A1C0A658-F1
#
_entry.id   AF-A0A1C0A658-F1
#
_cell.length_a   1.000
_cell.length_b   1.000
_cell.length_c   1.000
_cell.angle_alpha   90.00
_cell.angle_beta   90.00
_cell.angle_gamma   90.00
#
_symmetry.space_group_name_H-M   'P 1'
#
loop_
_entity.id
_entity.type
_entity.pdbx_description
1 polymer ?
#
loop_
_entity_poly.entity_id
_entity_poly.type
_entity_poly.pdbx_seq_one_letter_code
_entity_poly.pdbx_strand_id
1 'polypeptide(L)'
;MKRIKLLTLLVLISLMMAPVANAGTFGVNGLVTVPTADMLNPTELNLTYQHIGDGDLILGSYGLKEGLEVGGVAQWPNGLDDDGENYLLVKVNVLKEDANYMPEMSLGIVDRNLYLVASKSTNFYGIRAHLGVADKAMNMIGDRVFLGINKVLNPVTISSGDGSFNMPTTTVAVEYNDGINLGANLDFGSGISADLGVLDFDEFTFGINFKNKF
;
A
#
# COMPACT_ATOMS: atom_id res chain seq x y z
N MET A 1 -22.95 39.90 -5.15
CA MET A 1 -23.62 38.70 -4.57
C MET A 1 -23.37 37.39 -5.32
N LYS A 2 -23.37 37.35 -6.67
CA LYS A 2 -23.12 36.09 -7.43
C LYS A 2 -21.71 35.49 -7.23
N ARG A 3 -20.67 36.33 -7.11
CA ARG A 3 -19.27 35.87 -6.92
C ARG A 3 -19.01 35.23 -5.56
N ILE A 4 -19.68 35.71 -4.50
CA ILE A 4 -19.55 35.15 -3.15
C ILE A 4 -20.20 33.77 -3.10
N LYS A 5 -21.39 33.60 -3.69
CA LYS A 5 -22.06 32.28 -3.78
C LYS A 5 -21.22 31.26 -4.57
N LEU A 6 -20.53 31.68 -5.63
CA LEU A 6 -19.64 30.82 -6.40
C LEU A 6 -18.41 30.40 -5.58
N LEU A 7 -17.81 31.32 -4.81
CA LEU A 7 -16.71 30.98 -3.91
C LEU A 7 -17.16 30.04 -2.79
N THR A 8 -18.33 30.26 -2.18
CA THR A 8 -18.85 29.36 -1.14
C THR A 8 -19.17 27.98 -1.70
N LEU A 9 -19.66 27.90 -2.94
CA LEU A 9 -19.89 26.63 -3.64
C LEU A 9 -18.58 25.93 -3.99
N LEU A 10 -17.55 26.67 -4.44
CA LEU A 10 -16.22 26.10 -4.72
C LEU A 10 -15.56 25.57 -3.46
N VAL A 11 -15.70 26.30 -2.34
CA VAL A 11 -15.21 25.90 -1.03
C VAL A 11 -15.98 24.67 -0.52
N LEU A 12 -17.31 24.63 -0.66
CA LEU A 12 -18.10 23.44 -0.32
C LEU A 12 -17.71 22.22 -1.19
N ILE A 13 -17.47 22.40 -2.49
CA ILE A 13 -17.04 21.33 -3.39
C ILE A 13 -15.64 20.84 -3.03
N SER A 14 -14.72 21.73 -2.63
CA SER A 14 -13.40 21.34 -2.13
C SER A 14 -13.46 20.62 -0.77
N LEU A 15 -14.48 20.89 0.04
CA LEU A 15 -14.74 20.19 1.30
C LEU A 15 -15.51 18.86 1.11
N MET A 16 -16.05 18.59 -0.08
CA MET A 16 -16.72 17.34 -0.45
C MET A 16 -15.79 16.33 -1.14
N MET A 17 -14.53 16.69 -1.38
CA MET A 17 -13.50 15.70 -1.70
C MET A 17 -13.12 14.99 -0.40
N ALA A 18 -13.90 13.97 -0.05
CA ALA A 18 -13.50 13.02 0.98
C ALA A 18 -12.08 12.53 0.66
N PRO A 19 -11.19 12.37 1.65
CA PRO A 19 -10.02 11.56 1.43
C PRO A 19 -10.53 10.19 1.03
N VAL A 20 -10.34 9.82 -0.23
CA VAL A 20 -10.44 8.43 -0.63
C VAL A 20 -9.33 7.77 0.18
N ALA A 21 -9.72 7.08 1.25
CA ALA A 21 -8.84 6.16 1.94
C ALA A 21 -8.50 5.10 0.89
N ASN A 22 -7.40 5.35 0.18
CA ASN A 22 -6.89 4.45 -0.83
C ASN A 22 -6.25 3.33 -0.01
N ALA A 23 -6.99 2.24 0.19
CA ALA A 23 -6.45 1.04 0.79
C ALA A 23 -5.21 0.65 -0.03
N GLY A 24 -4.04 0.68 0.62
CA GLY A 24 -2.68 0.49 0.13
C GLY A 24 -2.49 0.07 -1.33
N THR A 25 -1.70 0.86 -2.06
CA THR A 25 -1.05 0.45 -3.31
C THR A 25 0.45 0.27 -3.06
N PHE A 26 0.85 -1.00 -2.82
CA PHE A 26 2.17 -1.63 -2.97
C PHE A 26 2.21 -2.95 -2.16
N GLY A 27 2.90 -3.99 -2.66
CA GLY A 27 3.21 -5.27 -2.00
C GLY A 27 2.63 -5.51 -0.60
N VAL A 28 1.62 -6.37 -0.53
CA VAL A 28 0.81 -6.72 0.66
C VAL A 28 -0.04 -5.58 1.24
N ASN A 29 0.43 -4.32 1.38
CA ASN A 29 -0.36 -3.25 2.05
C ASN A 29 0.06 -1.76 1.85
N GLY A 30 0.93 -1.36 0.95
CA GLY A 30 1.13 0.07 0.60
C GLY A 30 2.52 0.66 0.84
N LEU A 31 3.51 -0.16 1.19
CA LEU A 31 4.93 0.18 1.28
C LEU A 31 5.78 -0.88 0.55
N VAL A 32 7.09 -0.66 0.39
CA VAL A 32 7.96 -1.42 -0.53
C VAL A 32 8.10 -2.88 -0.10
N THR A 33 8.36 -3.10 1.19
CA THR A 33 8.50 -4.45 1.78
C THR A 33 7.67 -4.64 3.05
N VAL A 34 7.34 -3.56 3.76
CA VAL A 34 6.68 -3.66 5.07
C VAL A 34 5.16 -3.60 4.99
N PRO A 35 4.43 -4.32 5.86
CA PRO A 35 2.98 -4.24 5.90
C PRO A 35 2.52 -2.87 6.43
N THR A 36 1.30 -2.48 6.05
CA THR A 36 0.58 -1.35 6.65
C THR A 36 -0.68 -1.85 7.35
N ALA A 37 -1.31 -0.97 8.14
CA ALA A 37 -2.58 -1.27 8.78
C ALA A 37 -3.77 -1.26 7.83
N ASP A 38 -3.61 -0.81 6.59
CA ASP A 38 -4.70 -0.68 5.63
C ASP A 38 -5.29 -2.06 5.29
N MET A 39 -6.59 -2.10 5.02
CA MET A 39 -7.36 -3.32 4.78
C MET A 39 -8.02 -3.30 3.41
N LEU A 40 -8.10 -4.45 2.75
CA LEU A 40 -9.02 -4.61 1.62
C LEU A 40 -10.47 -4.44 2.08
N ASN A 41 -11.28 -3.77 1.27
CA ASN A 41 -12.73 -3.70 1.52
C ASN A 41 -13.35 -5.09 1.31
N PRO A 42 -14.56 -5.34 1.87
CA PRO A 42 -15.31 -6.54 1.56
C PRO A 42 -15.42 -6.74 0.05
N THR A 43 -15.21 -7.98 -0.39
CA THR A 43 -15.25 -8.44 -1.79
C THR A 43 -14.15 -7.93 -2.70
N GLU A 44 -13.14 -7.23 -2.16
CA GLU A 44 -11.95 -6.87 -2.92
C GLU A 44 -10.95 -8.02 -2.95
N LEU A 45 -10.45 -8.31 -4.15
CA LEU A 45 -9.34 -9.20 -4.41
C LEU A 45 -8.12 -8.36 -4.79
N ASN A 46 -6.96 -8.72 -4.25
CA ASN A 46 -5.68 -8.17 -4.63
C ASN A 46 -4.70 -9.29 -5.00
N LEU A 47 -4.09 -9.19 -6.17
CA LEU A 47 -3.08 -10.11 -6.66
C LEU A 47 -1.83 -9.31 -7.04
N THR A 48 -0.69 -9.66 -6.45
CA THR A 48 0.58 -8.98 -6.63
C THR A 48 1.62 -9.99 -7.11
N TYR A 49 2.42 -9.59 -8.08
CA TYR A 49 3.72 -10.18 -8.36
C TYR A 49 4.80 -9.15 -8.04
N GLN A 50 5.87 -9.57 -7.39
CA GLN A 50 6.99 -8.71 -7.05
C GLN A 50 8.31 -9.48 -7.19
N HIS A 51 9.28 -8.86 -7.83
CA HIS A 51 10.67 -9.30 -7.89
C HIS A 51 11.47 -8.48 -6.87
N ILE A 52 12.25 -9.13 -6.03
CA ILE A 52 13.00 -8.53 -4.91
C ILE A 52 14.39 -9.15 -4.86
N GLY A 53 15.43 -8.37 -5.17
CA GLY A 53 16.79 -8.89 -5.23
C GLY A 53 16.90 -9.99 -6.29
N ASP A 54 17.29 -11.20 -5.88
CA ASP A 54 17.33 -12.39 -6.73
C ASP A 54 16.04 -13.23 -6.66
N GLY A 55 15.06 -12.83 -5.85
CA GLY A 55 13.86 -13.59 -5.54
C GLY A 55 12.58 -13.08 -6.19
N ASP A 56 11.57 -13.94 -6.20
CA ASP A 56 10.24 -13.66 -6.73
C ASP A 56 9.16 -13.97 -5.71
N LEU A 57 8.07 -13.21 -5.73
CA LEU A 57 6.94 -13.37 -4.83
C LEU A 57 5.63 -13.14 -5.57
N ILE A 58 4.65 -14.01 -5.31
CA ILE A 58 3.26 -13.83 -5.69
C ILE A 58 2.42 -13.78 -4.41
N LEU A 59 1.62 -12.73 -4.27
CA LEU A 59 0.66 -12.59 -3.18
C LEU A 59 -0.75 -12.51 -3.71
N GLY A 60 -1.65 -13.33 -3.15
CA GLY A 60 -3.08 -13.20 -3.31
C GLY A 60 -3.75 -12.87 -1.98
N SER A 61 -4.62 -11.87 -1.93
CA SER A 61 -5.41 -11.52 -0.74
C SER A 61 -6.83 -11.13 -1.11
N TYR A 62 -7.74 -11.34 -0.15
CA TYR A 62 -9.16 -11.12 -0.31
C TYR A 62 -9.77 -10.52 0.96
N GLY A 63 -10.49 -9.41 0.80
CA GLY A 63 -11.28 -8.79 1.86
C GLY A 63 -12.53 -9.61 2.13
N LEU A 64 -12.46 -10.51 3.12
CA LEU A 64 -13.54 -11.43 3.43
C LEU A 64 -14.75 -10.72 4.05
N LYS A 65 -14.49 -9.75 4.92
CA LYS A 65 -15.48 -8.85 5.51
C LYS A 65 -14.77 -7.60 6.03
N GLU A 66 -15.54 -6.65 6.54
CA GLU A 66 -14.97 -5.43 7.07
C GLU A 66 -13.98 -5.73 8.21
N GLY A 67 -12.74 -5.28 8.04
CA GLY A 67 -11.66 -5.49 9.00
C GLY A 67 -11.09 -6.91 9.04
N LEU A 68 -11.37 -7.78 8.05
CA LEU A 68 -10.76 -9.10 7.93
C LEU A 68 -10.34 -9.40 6.49
N GLU A 69 -9.06 -9.69 6.34
CA GLU A 69 -8.42 -10.05 5.08
C GLU A 69 -7.72 -11.40 5.24
N VAL A 70 -7.82 -12.22 4.20
CA VAL A 70 -7.19 -13.54 4.13
C VAL A 70 -6.48 -13.67 2.79
N GLY A 71 -5.41 -14.44 2.76
CA GLY A 71 -4.59 -14.56 1.57
C GLY A 71 -3.53 -15.64 1.67
N GLY A 72 -2.67 -15.65 0.68
CA GLY A 72 -1.49 -16.49 0.63
C GLY A 72 -0.36 -15.82 -0.13
N VAL A 73 0.84 -16.25 0.19
CA VAL A 73 2.08 -15.79 -0.42
C VAL A 73 2.81 -17.02 -0.94
N ALA A 74 3.21 -17.01 -2.20
CA ALA A 74 4.17 -17.94 -2.76
C ALA A 74 5.47 -17.17 -3.00
N GLN A 75 6.57 -17.64 -2.46
CA GLN A 75 7.88 -16.99 -2.54
C GLN A 75 8.92 -17.95 -3.08
N TRP A 76 9.79 -17.47 -3.95
CA TRP A 76 10.95 -18.16 -4.47
C TRP A 76 12.20 -17.32 -4.14
N PRO A 77 12.94 -17.64 -3.07
CA PRO A 77 14.02 -16.79 -2.58
C PRO A 77 15.15 -16.54 -3.59
N ASN A 78 15.45 -17.52 -4.44
CA ASN A 78 16.50 -17.43 -5.46
C ASN A 78 15.93 -17.47 -6.89
N GLY A 79 14.70 -16.98 -7.05
CA GLY A 79 14.01 -16.91 -8.33
C GLY A 79 13.18 -18.16 -8.66
N LEU A 80 12.33 -18.06 -9.67
CA LEU A 80 11.30 -19.07 -10.00
C LEU A 80 11.81 -20.51 -10.27
N ASP A 81 13.11 -20.70 -10.47
CA ASP A 81 13.72 -22.02 -10.69
C ASP A 81 14.06 -22.75 -9.36
N ASP A 82 13.93 -22.09 -8.21
CA ASP A 82 14.18 -22.64 -6.86
C ASP A 82 12.94 -23.33 -6.25
N ASP A 83 13.12 -24.04 -5.14
CA ASP A 83 12.03 -24.59 -4.35
C ASP A 83 11.23 -23.46 -3.69
N GLY A 84 9.99 -23.26 -4.17
CA GLY A 84 9.10 -22.23 -3.65
C GLY A 84 8.53 -22.55 -2.26
N GLU A 85 8.42 -21.53 -1.43
CA GLU A 85 7.75 -21.57 -0.13
C GLU A 85 6.36 -20.95 -0.22
N ASN A 86 5.41 -21.46 0.57
CA ASN A 86 4.04 -20.98 0.60
C ASN A 86 3.61 -20.64 2.01
N TYR A 87 3.02 -19.46 2.18
CA TYR A 87 2.60 -18.94 3.47
C TYR A 87 1.12 -18.54 3.42
N LEU A 88 0.42 -18.76 4.53
CA LEU A 88 -0.93 -18.21 4.72
C LEU A 88 -0.81 -16.78 5.23
N LEU A 89 -1.66 -15.88 4.73
CA LEU A 89 -1.82 -14.54 5.25
C LEU A 89 -3.19 -14.38 5.88
N VAL A 90 -3.24 -13.85 7.10
CA VAL A 90 -4.47 -13.40 7.74
C VAL A 90 -4.20 -12.05 8.38
N LYS A 91 -5.06 -11.06 8.15
CA LYS A 91 -4.93 -9.73 8.74
C LYS A 91 -6.27 -9.27 9.28
N VAL A 92 -6.26 -8.73 10.49
CA VAL A 92 -7.44 -8.22 11.16
C VAL A 92 -7.22 -6.78 11.59
N ASN A 93 -8.24 -5.96 11.39
CA ASN A 93 -8.25 -4.61 11.92
C ASN A 93 -8.58 -4.65 13.41
N VAL A 94 -7.71 -4.06 14.21
CA VAL A 94 -7.86 -3.92 15.67
C VAL A 94 -8.51 -2.59 16.00
N LEU A 95 -8.07 -1.52 15.35
CA LEU A 95 -8.63 -0.18 15.48
C LEU A 95 -8.74 0.47 14.10
N LYS A 96 -9.83 1.18 13.85
CA LYS A 96 -9.95 2.04 12.67
C LYS A 96 -9.42 3.43 12.98
N GLU A 97 -8.82 4.04 11.97
CA GLU A 97 -8.46 5.45 12.05
C GLU A 97 -9.70 6.31 12.27
N ASP A 98 -9.56 7.35 13.09
CA ASP A 98 -10.62 8.32 13.35
C ASP A 98 -10.12 9.77 13.26
N ALA A 99 -11.06 10.72 13.27
CA ALA A 99 -10.76 12.14 13.20
C ALA A 99 -10.10 12.69 14.50
N ASN A 100 -10.07 11.92 15.59
CA ASN A 100 -9.55 12.31 16.90
C ASN A 100 -8.11 11.84 17.12
N TYR A 101 -7.33 11.73 16.06
CA TYR A 101 -5.94 11.29 16.09
C TYR A 101 -5.73 9.80 16.40
N MET A 102 -6.76 8.95 16.41
CA MET A 102 -6.56 7.51 16.57
C MET A 102 -5.97 6.94 15.27
N PRO A 103 -4.80 6.28 15.30
CA PRO A 103 -4.28 5.59 14.13
C PRO A 103 -5.11 4.34 13.82
N GLU A 104 -5.12 3.93 12.56
CA GLU A 104 -5.55 2.58 12.21
C GLU A 104 -4.53 1.58 12.75
N MET A 105 -4.99 0.47 13.30
CA MET A 105 -4.12 -0.59 13.78
C MET A 105 -4.61 -1.93 13.27
N SER A 106 -3.69 -2.74 12.76
CA SER A 106 -4.00 -4.08 12.27
C SER A 106 -2.98 -5.08 12.77
N LEU A 107 -3.49 -6.26 13.11
CA LEU A 107 -2.72 -7.42 13.52
C LEU A 107 -2.75 -8.42 12.36
N GLY A 108 -1.59 -8.88 11.93
CA GLY A 108 -1.50 -9.87 10.86
C GLY A 108 -0.59 -11.03 11.20
N ILE A 109 -0.86 -12.14 10.53
CA ILE A 109 -0.11 -13.37 10.60
C ILE A 109 0.31 -13.71 9.18
N VAL A 110 1.60 -13.96 8.98
CA VAL A 110 2.15 -14.57 7.77
C VAL A 110 2.87 -15.84 8.20
N ASP A 111 2.38 -16.99 7.72
CA ASP A 111 2.77 -18.32 8.20
C ASP A 111 2.64 -18.47 9.73
N ARG A 112 3.75 -18.35 10.46
CA ARG A 112 3.83 -18.49 11.92
C ARG A 112 4.26 -17.21 12.63
N ASN A 113 4.46 -16.13 11.89
CA ASN A 113 4.97 -14.88 12.42
C ASN A 113 3.84 -13.87 12.54
N LEU A 114 3.76 -13.25 13.71
CA LEU A 114 2.77 -12.25 14.07
C LEU A 114 3.37 -10.84 13.93
N TYR A 115 2.64 -9.94 13.28
CA TYR A 115 2.97 -8.52 13.26
C TYR A 115 1.80 -7.66 13.69
N LEU A 116 2.12 -6.51 14.27
CA LEU A 116 1.19 -5.43 14.58
C LEU A 116 1.68 -4.18 13.90
N VAL A 117 0.80 -3.47 13.21
CA VAL A 117 1.14 -2.24 12.52
C VAL A 117 0.09 -1.17 12.79
N ALA A 118 0.56 0.06 12.96
CA ALA A 118 -0.26 1.25 13.06
C ALA A 118 0.00 2.15 11.84
N SER A 119 -1.06 2.58 11.18
CA SER A 119 -1.03 3.54 10.07
C SER A 119 -1.78 4.80 10.46
N LYS A 120 -1.31 5.96 9.99
CA LYS A 120 -2.05 7.21 10.17
C LYS A 120 -1.85 8.15 9.01
N SER A 121 -2.96 8.62 8.47
CA SER A 121 -3.00 9.69 7.50
C SER A 121 -2.89 11.03 8.21
N THR A 122 -2.14 11.92 7.59
CA THR A 122 -2.14 13.33 8.00
C THR A 122 -3.07 14.11 7.08
N ASN A 123 -3.86 15.02 7.65
CA ASN A 123 -4.76 15.89 6.87
C ASN A 123 -4.01 16.86 5.94
N PHE A 124 -2.67 16.90 6.02
CA PHE A 124 -1.83 17.80 5.25
C PHE A 124 -0.97 17.01 4.27
N TYR A 125 -1.06 17.36 2.98
CA TYR A 125 -0.14 16.93 1.90
C TYR A 125 -0.17 15.45 1.49
N GLY A 126 -1.21 14.69 1.84
CA GLY A 126 -1.38 13.31 1.36
C GLY A 126 -0.31 12.35 1.88
N ILE A 127 0.23 12.64 3.08
CA ILE A 127 1.26 11.83 3.74
C ILE A 127 0.59 10.85 4.69
N ARG A 128 0.99 9.58 4.62
CA ARG A 128 0.63 8.53 5.58
C ARG A 128 1.91 7.97 6.20
N ALA A 129 1.88 7.81 7.52
CA ALA A 129 2.97 7.25 8.29
C ALA A 129 2.56 5.88 8.86
N HIS A 130 3.54 5.00 8.98
CA HIS A 130 3.38 3.60 9.36
C HIS A 130 4.46 3.24 10.37
N LEU A 131 4.07 2.53 11.42
CA LEU A 131 4.97 1.99 12.43
C LEU A 131 4.47 0.61 12.80
N GLY A 132 5.35 -0.38 12.78
CA GLY A 132 4.96 -1.72 13.16
C GLY A 132 6.08 -2.49 13.85
N VAL A 133 5.65 -3.62 14.41
CA VAL A 133 6.49 -4.57 15.11
C VAL A 133 6.12 -5.98 14.69
N ALA A 134 7.12 -6.84 14.56
CA ALA A 134 6.98 -8.26 14.30
C ALA A 134 7.59 -9.09 15.43
N ASP A 135 7.03 -10.26 15.69
CA ASP A 135 7.56 -11.19 16.69
C ASP A 135 8.98 -11.65 16.35
N LYS A 136 9.24 -11.88 15.06
CA LYS A 136 10.53 -12.26 14.49
C LYS A 136 10.79 -11.49 13.19
N ALA A 137 12.07 -11.38 12.84
CA ALA A 137 12.44 -11.07 11.46
C ALA A 137 11.92 -12.19 10.55
N MET A 138 11.35 -11.81 9.42
CA MET A 138 10.86 -12.70 8.36
C MET A 138 11.45 -12.23 7.04
N ASN A 139 11.43 -13.07 6.00
CA ASN A 139 12.01 -12.70 4.69
C ASN A 139 11.44 -11.38 4.13
N MET A 140 10.22 -10.99 4.51
CA MET A 140 9.59 -9.71 4.12
C MET A 140 9.82 -8.56 5.12
N ILE A 141 10.18 -8.87 6.37
CA ILE A 141 10.42 -7.90 7.45
C ILE A 141 11.78 -8.22 8.07
N GLY A 142 12.84 -7.58 7.58
CA GLY A 142 14.21 -7.81 8.01
C GLY A 142 14.44 -7.52 9.50
N ASP A 143 13.72 -6.56 10.08
CA ASP A 143 13.82 -6.23 11.51
C ASP A 143 12.49 -6.42 12.25
N ARG A 144 12.55 -6.62 13.56
CA ARG A 144 11.38 -6.74 14.44
C ARG A 144 10.63 -5.42 14.59
N VAL A 145 11.22 -4.29 14.21
CA VAL A 145 10.59 -2.98 14.20
C VAL A 145 10.78 -2.38 12.82
N PHE A 146 9.70 -1.86 12.25
CA PHE A 146 9.73 -1.23 10.95
C PHE A 146 8.90 0.04 10.96
N LEU A 147 9.25 0.96 10.08
CA LEU A 147 8.51 2.20 9.89
C LEU A 147 8.53 2.61 8.43
N GLY A 148 7.52 3.35 8.00
CA GLY A 148 7.47 3.87 6.65
C GLY A 148 6.59 5.09 6.53
N ILE A 149 6.86 5.86 5.49
CA ILE A 149 6.09 7.04 5.14
C ILE A 149 5.83 6.96 3.65
N ASN A 150 4.58 7.10 3.24
CA ASN A 150 4.24 7.29 1.83
C ASN A 150 3.55 8.63 1.61
N LYS A 151 3.61 9.08 0.36
CA LYS A 151 3.01 10.33 -0.09
C LYS A 151 2.42 10.16 -1.47
N VAL A 152 1.13 10.42 -1.57
CA VAL A 152 0.44 10.48 -2.86
C VAL A 152 0.81 11.79 -3.56
N LEU A 153 1.35 11.68 -4.76
CA LEU A 153 1.60 12.77 -5.69
C LEU A 153 0.38 12.87 -6.60
N ASN A 154 -0.37 13.97 -6.48
CA ASN A 154 -1.58 14.18 -7.25
C ASN A 154 -1.28 14.17 -8.76
N PRO A 155 -2.06 13.46 -9.59
CA PRO A 155 -1.85 13.40 -11.03
C PRO A 155 -2.11 14.77 -11.66
N VAL A 156 -1.30 15.11 -12.66
CA VAL A 156 -1.56 16.23 -13.58
C VAL A 156 -2.16 15.67 -14.87
N THR A 157 -3.35 16.14 -15.26
CA THR A 157 -3.91 15.82 -16.57
C THR A 157 -3.20 16.66 -17.62
N ILE A 158 -2.51 16.02 -18.57
CA ILE A 158 -1.92 16.70 -19.71
C ILE A 158 -2.89 16.54 -20.89
N SER A 159 -3.63 17.61 -21.19
CA SER A 159 -4.44 17.69 -22.40
C SER A 159 -3.56 18.13 -23.57
N SER A 160 -3.22 17.22 -24.47
CA SER A 160 -2.63 17.54 -25.76
C SER A 160 -3.75 17.59 -26.82
N GLY A 161 -3.61 18.46 -27.83
CA GLY A 161 -4.69 18.82 -28.77
C GLY A 161 -5.42 17.67 -29.47
N ASP A 162 -4.83 16.46 -29.52
CA ASP A 162 -5.38 15.30 -30.22
C ASP A 162 -5.66 14.10 -29.27
N GLY A 163 -5.53 14.28 -27.95
CA GLY A 163 -5.82 13.24 -26.97
C GLY A 163 -5.52 13.64 -25.51
N SER A 164 -6.35 13.17 -24.58
CA SER A 164 -6.09 13.31 -23.15
C SER A 164 -5.26 12.12 -22.66
N PHE A 165 -4.04 12.38 -22.18
CA PHE A 165 -3.24 11.39 -21.45
C PHE A 165 -3.34 11.72 -19.96
N ASN A 166 -3.97 10.83 -19.18
CA ASN A 166 -3.98 10.93 -17.73
C ASN A 166 -2.70 10.28 -17.20
N MET A 167 -1.87 11.05 -16.50
CA MET A 167 -0.75 10.45 -15.76
C MET A 167 -1.29 9.55 -14.65
N PRO A 168 -0.66 8.38 -14.40
CA PRO A 168 -1.02 7.53 -13.28
C PRO A 168 -0.84 8.29 -11.96
N THR A 169 -1.68 7.98 -10.98
CA THR A 169 -1.48 8.47 -9.63
C THR A 169 -0.20 7.87 -9.10
N THR A 170 0.75 8.71 -8.67
CA THR A 170 2.06 8.25 -8.23
C THR A 170 2.14 8.33 -6.72
N THR A 171 2.48 7.24 -6.03
CA THR A 171 2.75 7.27 -4.58
C THR A 171 4.21 6.99 -4.35
N VAL A 172 4.93 7.90 -3.69
CA VAL A 172 6.33 7.65 -3.30
C VAL A 172 6.39 7.21 -1.84
N ALA A 173 7.30 6.29 -1.54
CA ALA A 173 7.46 5.71 -0.22
C ALA A 173 8.94 5.70 0.20
N VAL A 174 9.15 5.89 1.50
CA VAL A 174 10.43 5.63 2.17
C VAL A 174 10.11 4.76 3.37
N GLU A 175 10.85 3.69 3.57
CA GLU A 175 10.71 2.80 4.71
C GLU A 175 12.07 2.42 5.31
N TYR A 176 12.03 2.01 6.57
CA TYR A 176 13.15 1.40 7.25
C TYR A 176 12.75 0.01 7.74
N ASN A 177 13.52 -0.98 7.29
CA ASN A 177 13.32 -2.40 7.57
C ASN A 177 14.65 -3.14 7.37
N ASP A 178 15.51 -3.16 8.40
CA ASP A 178 16.91 -3.63 8.31
C ASP A 178 17.77 -2.90 7.25
N GLY A 179 17.35 -1.69 6.86
CA GLY A 179 17.91 -0.94 5.75
C GLY A 179 16.95 0.18 5.33
N ILE A 180 17.41 1.13 4.52
CA ILE A 180 16.54 2.20 4.01
C ILE A 180 16.07 1.84 2.60
N ASN A 181 14.75 1.71 2.42
CA ASN A 181 14.19 1.38 1.12
C ASN A 181 13.39 2.57 0.57
N LEU A 182 13.45 2.77 -0.74
CA LEU A 182 12.72 3.79 -1.48
C LEU A 182 11.83 3.14 -2.53
N GLY A 183 10.61 3.63 -2.71
CA GLY A 183 9.70 3.09 -3.74
C GLY A 183 8.75 4.11 -4.36
N ALA A 184 8.20 3.75 -5.51
CA ALA A 184 7.23 4.54 -6.28
C ALA A 184 6.15 3.67 -6.95
N ASN A 185 4.88 3.88 -6.59
CA ASN A 185 3.71 3.16 -7.12
C ASN A 185 3.16 3.99 -8.26
N LEU A 186 2.79 3.35 -9.34
CA LEU A 186 2.11 3.96 -10.46
C LEU A 186 0.74 3.30 -10.59
N ASP A 187 -0.31 3.96 -10.10
CA ASP A 187 -1.69 3.49 -10.21
C ASP A 187 -2.34 4.04 -11.49
N PHE A 188 -2.71 3.13 -12.38
CA PHE A 188 -3.30 3.44 -13.68
C PHE A 188 -4.83 3.57 -13.65
N GLY A 189 -5.47 3.39 -12.49
CA GLY A 189 -6.90 3.59 -12.26
C GLY A 189 -7.81 2.46 -12.77
N SER A 190 -7.28 1.49 -13.53
CA SER A 190 -8.00 0.30 -14.03
C SER A 190 -7.97 -0.88 -13.04
N GLY A 191 -7.59 -0.65 -11.79
CA GLY A 191 -7.24 -1.70 -10.83
C GLY A 191 -5.84 -2.27 -11.03
N ILE A 192 -5.07 -1.73 -11.98
CA ILE A 192 -3.68 -2.14 -12.23
C ILE A 192 -2.75 -1.07 -11.67
N SER A 193 -1.72 -1.49 -10.93
CA SER A 193 -0.59 -0.64 -10.58
C SER A 193 0.74 -1.32 -10.85
N ALA A 194 1.78 -0.51 -11.06
CA ALA A 194 3.15 -0.96 -11.16
C ALA A 194 3.96 -0.41 -9.99
N ASP A 195 4.90 -1.21 -9.54
CA ASP A 195 5.66 -1.03 -8.33
C ASP A 195 7.14 -0.99 -8.71
N LEU A 196 7.87 0.01 -8.20
CA LEU A 196 9.31 0.15 -8.41
C LEU A 196 9.95 0.54 -7.07
N GLY A 197 11.15 0.03 -6.79
CA GLY A 197 11.88 0.41 -5.60
C GLY A 197 13.35 0.03 -5.61
N VAL A 198 14.05 0.55 -4.63
CA VAL A 198 15.44 0.21 -4.31
C VAL A 198 15.49 -0.10 -2.83
N LEU A 199 16.02 -1.27 -2.48
CA LEU A 199 16.23 -1.74 -1.11
C LEU A 199 17.68 -1.44 -0.73
N ASP A 200 17.90 -0.93 0.49
CA ASP A 200 19.18 -0.49 1.05
C ASP A 200 20.19 0.19 0.11
N PHE A 201 19.69 0.81 -0.98
CA PHE A 201 20.46 1.39 -2.08
C PHE A 201 21.31 0.42 -2.91
N ASP A 202 21.13 -0.89 -2.78
CA ASP A 202 21.92 -1.91 -3.48
C ASP A 202 21.07 -2.85 -4.34
N GLU A 203 19.86 -3.17 -3.92
CA GLU A 203 18.95 -4.07 -4.64
C GLU A 203 17.79 -3.33 -5.29
N PHE A 204 17.41 -3.75 -6.49
CA PHE A 204 16.26 -3.20 -7.19
C PHE A 204 15.05 -4.14 -7.05
N THR A 205 13.86 -3.56 -6.88
CA THR A 205 12.60 -4.30 -6.87
C THR A 205 11.62 -3.71 -7.86
N PHE A 206 10.82 -4.57 -8.49
CA PHE A 206 9.68 -4.16 -9.28
C PHE A 206 8.53 -5.12 -9.10
N GLY A 207 7.31 -4.66 -9.37
CA GLY A 207 6.12 -5.48 -9.24
C GLY A 207 4.96 -4.98 -10.08
N ILE A 208 3.96 -5.84 -10.19
CA ILE A 208 2.68 -5.53 -10.81
C ILE A 208 1.59 -5.99 -9.87
N ASN A 209 0.60 -5.14 -9.69
CA ASN A 209 -0.54 -5.42 -8.84
C ASN A 209 -1.85 -5.29 -9.62
N PHE A 210 -2.78 -6.20 -9.31
CA PHE A 210 -4.13 -6.21 -9.81
C PHE A 210 -5.11 -6.24 -8.63
N LYS A 211 -5.98 -5.24 -8.58
CA LYS A 211 -7.03 -5.09 -7.58
C LYS A 211 -8.40 -5.05 -8.27
N ASN A 212 -9.33 -5.85 -7.80
CA ASN A 212 -10.69 -5.90 -8.33
C ASN A 212 -11.71 -6.06 -7.21
N LYS A 213 -12.93 -5.54 -7.43
CA LYS A 213 -14.05 -5.66 -6.50
C LYS A 213 -15.20 -6.40 -7.16
N PHE A 214 -15.78 -7.37 -6.45
CA PHE A 214 -16.92 -8.18 -6.92
C PHE A 214 -18.24 -7.76 -6.30
#